data_AF-A0AAD7LNQ3-F1
#
_entry.id   AF-A0AAD7LNQ3-F1
#
_cell.length_a   1.000
_cell.length_b   1.000
_cell.length_c   1.000
_cell.angle_alpha   90.00
_cell.angle_beta   90.00
_cell.angle_gamma   90.00
#
_symmetry.space_group_name_H-M   'P 1'
#
loop_
_entity.id
_entity.type
_entity.pdbx_description
1 polymer ?
#
loop_
_entity_poly.entity_id
_entity_poly.type
_entity_poly.pdbx_seq_one_letter_code
_entity_poly.pdbx_strand_id
1 'polypeptide(L)' 'MLYNHIEQYPGVEKIVEGIISQTPIRRMAEPKEVSSLVAFLCLPASSYITGQLICVDGGFTVNGFTQTPN' A
#
# COMPACT_ATOMS: atom_id res chain seq x y z
N MET A 1 10.48 -3.70 3.49
CA MET A 1 10.41 -4.96 4.27
C MET A 1 10.06 -6.17 3.40
N LEU A 2 9.03 -6.11 2.53
CA LEU A 2 8.77 -7.22 1.59
C LEU A 2 9.67 -7.16 0.34
N TYR A 3 9.86 -5.98 -0.26
CA TYR A 3 10.54 -5.81 -1.56
C TYR A 3 11.97 -6.38 -1.61
N ASN A 4 12.85 -5.96 -0.70
CA ASN A 4 14.25 -6.41 -0.67
C ASN A 4 14.42 -7.93 -0.44
N HIS A 5 13.38 -8.64 0.00
CA HIS A 5 13.43 -10.08 0.23
C HIS A 5 12.76 -10.90 -0.88
N ILE A 6 12.01 -10.25 -1.77
CA ILE A 6 11.31 -10.93 -2.87
C ILE A 6 11.97 -10.69 -4.24
N GLU A 7 12.91 -9.74 -4.37
CA GLU A 7 13.74 -9.56 -5.57
C GLU A 7 14.55 -10.83 -5.94
N GLN A 8 14.79 -11.73 -4.99
CA GLN A 8 15.45 -13.00 -5.27
C GLN A 8 14.60 -13.97 -6.10
N TYR A 9 13.30 -13.71 -6.27
CA TYR A 9 12.40 -14.58 -7.00
C TYR A 9 12.21 -14.07 -8.45
N PRO A 10 12.55 -14.88 -9.46
CA PRO A 10 12.45 -14.46 -10.85
C PRO A 10 11.01 -14.09 -11.23
N GLY A 11 10.83 -12.92 -11.85
CA GLY A 11 9.54 -12.45 -12.35
C GLY A 11 8.76 -11.57 -11.37
N VAL A 12 9.25 -11.41 -10.14
CA VAL A 12 8.67 -10.47 -9.16
C VAL A 12 8.87 -9.02 -9.59
N GLU A 13 9.93 -8.71 -10.32
CA GLU A 13 10.22 -7.35 -10.80
C GLU A 13 9.06 -6.80 -11.62
N LYS A 14 8.55 -7.60 -12.58
CA LYS A 14 7.41 -7.22 -13.42
C LYS A 14 6.13 -7.00 -12.62
N ILE A 15 5.91 -7.80 -11.56
CA ILE A 15 4.76 -7.65 -10.68
C ILE A 15 4.88 -6.32 -9.91
N VAL A 16 6.06 -6.02 -9.38
CA VAL A 16 6.29 -4.79 -8.63
C VAL A 16 6.17 -3.57 -9.54
N GLU A 17 6.75 -3.60 -10.73
CA GLU A 17 6.57 -2.55 -11.74
C GLU A 17 5.09 -2.32 -12.06
N GLY A 18 4.32 -3.41 -12.23
CA GLY A 18 2.87 -3.36 -12.42
C GLY A 18 2.15 -2.64 -11.26
N ILE A 19 2.45 -3.02 -10.02
CA ILE A 19 1.88 -2.38 -8.82
C ILE A 19 2.25 -0.90 -8.76
N ILE A 20 3.52 -0.55 -8.95
CA ILE A 20 4.00 0.84 -8.96
C ILE A 20 3.30 1.64 -10.05
N SER A 21 3.08 1.05 -11.23
CA SER A 21 2.43 1.71 -12.37
C SER A 21 0.96 2.05 -12.12
N GLN A 22 0.29 1.27 -11.26
CA GLN A 22 -1.12 1.45 -10.92
C GLN A 22 -1.32 2.25 -9.62
N THR A 23 -0.26 2.41 -8.83
CA THR A 23 -0.29 3.18 -7.58
C THR A 23 -0.08 4.67 -7.88
N PRO A 24 -1.02 5.58 -7.54
CA PRO A 24 -0.87 7.02 -7.77
C PRO A 24 0.40 7.64 -7.19
N ILE A 25 0.88 7.18 -6.03
CA ILE A 25 2.13 7.68 -5.43
C ILE A 25 3.41 7.21 -6.16
N ARG A 26 3.30 6.28 -7.13
CA ARG A 26 4.38 5.81 -8.02
C ARG A 26 5.62 5.27 -7.32
N ARG A 27 5.46 4.67 -6.14
CA ARG A 27 6.52 3.96 -5.44
C ARG A 27 5.96 2.91 -4.51
N MET A 28 6.82 2.02 -4.06
CA MET A 28 6.50 1.11 -2.97
C MET A 28 6.35 1.87 -1.64
N ALA A 29 5.47 1.34 -0.79
CA ALA A 29 5.29 1.86 0.55
C ALA A 29 6.46 1.46 1.47
N GLU A 30 6.85 2.37 2.34
CA GLU A 30 7.78 2.12 3.42
C GLU A 30 7.05 1.55 4.64
N PRO A 31 7.67 0.67 5.44
CA PRO A 31 7.05 0.09 6.64
C PRO A 31 6.54 1.16 7.62
N LYS A 32 7.20 2.31 7.64
CA LYS A 32 6.85 3.44 8.49
C LYS A 32 5.49 4.05 8.13
N GLU A 33 5.02 3.92 6.89
CA GLU A 33 3.74 4.50 6.47
C GLU A 33 2.57 3.76 7.10
N VAL A 34 2.65 2.43 7.21
CA VAL A 34 1.66 1.62 7.95
C VAL A 34 1.79 1.84 9.45
N SER A 35 3.01 1.81 10.00
CA SER A 35 3.19 1.95 11.45
C SER A 35 2.81 3.33 11.98
N SER A 36 2.95 4.39 11.17
CA SER A 36 2.51 5.74 11.54
C SER A 36 0.99 5.83 11.71
N LEU A 37 0.21 5.18 10.83
CA LEU A 37 -1.24 5.10 11.00
C LEU A 37 -1.60 4.31 12.26
N VAL A 38 -0.96 3.15 12.48
CA VAL A 38 -1.19 2.34 13.69
C VAL A 38 -0.92 3.16 14.95
N ALA A 39 0.20 3.88 14.99
CA ALA A 39 0.56 4.75 16.11
C ALA A 39 -0.50 5.84 16.33
N PHE A 40 -1.00 6.48 15.27
CA PHE A 40 -2.08 7.46 15.35
C PHE A 40 -3.37 6.85 15.92
N LEU A 41 -3.75 5.65 15.49
CA LEU A 41 -4.96 4.96 15.97
C LEU A 41 -4.90 4.59 17.46
N CYS A 42 -3.72 4.56 18.07
CA CYS A 42 -3.54 4.36 19.50
C CYS A 42 -3.60 5.68 20.32
N LEU A 43 -3.67 6.85 19.68
CA LEU A 43 -3.73 8.13 20.37
C LEU A 43 -5.16 8.46 20.83
N PRO A 44 -5.35 9.29 21.88
CA PRO A 44 -6.68 9.77 22.25
C PRO A 44 -7.44 10.49 21.12
N ALA A 45 -6.71 11.09 20.17
CA ALA A 45 -7.27 11.79 19.03
C ALA A 45 -8.10 10.88 18.08
N SER A 46 -7.84 9.57 18.08
CA SER A 46 -8.60 8.60 17.28
C SER A 46 -9.71 7.90 18.07
N SER A 47 -10.05 8.36 19.28
CA SER A 47 -10.97 7.68 20.21
C SER A 47 -12.38 7.39 19.66
N TYR A 48 -12.81 8.08 18.60
CA TYR A 48 -14.11 7.84 17.96
C TYR A 48 -14.01 7.10 16.61
N ILE A 49 -12.80 6.67 16.22
CA ILE A 49 -12.57 5.90 15.00
C ILE A 49 -12.65 4.41 15.36
N THR A 50 -13.74 3.77 14.97
CA THR A 50 -13.94 2.33 15.15
C THR A 50 -14.72 1.73 13.99
N GLY A 51 -14.54 0.42 13.75
CA GLY A 51 -15.22 -0.33 12.69
C GLY A 51 -14.83 0.07 11.26
N GLN A 52 -13.74 0.83 11.07
CA GLN A 52 -13.31 1.31 9.75
C GLN A 52 -12.22 0.42 9.16
N LEU A 53 -12.32 0.19 7.84
CA LEU A 53 -11.22 -0.32 7.03
C LEU A 53 -10.48 0.90 6.43
N ILE A 54 -9.20 1.07 6.79
CA ILE A 54 -8.39 2.20 6.33
C ILE A 54 -7.30 1.68 5.39
N CYS A 55 -7.35 2.07 4.12
CA CYS A 55 -6.32 1.72 3.14
C CYS A 55 -5.05 2.57 3.33
N VAL A 56 -3.90 1.90 3.38
CA VAL A 56 -2.56 2.53 3.42
C VAL A 56 -1.73 1.97 2.28
N ASP A 57 -2.01 2.41 1.06
CA ASP A 57 -1.51 1.76 -0.15
C ASP A 57 -1.08 2.74 -1.25
N GLY A 58 -0.87 4.02 -0.91
CA GLY A 58 -0.48 5.04 -1.89
C GLY A 58 -1.54 5.33 -2.95
N GLY A 59 -2.79 4.91 -2.73
CA GLY A 59 -3.93 5.06 -3.64
C GLY A 59 -4.12 3.89 -4.61
N PHE A 60 -3.39 2.77 -4.43
CA PHE A 60 -3.51 1.61 -5.31
C PHE A 60 -4.96 1.12 -5.43
N THR A 61 -5.71 1.04 -4.33
CA THR A 61 -7.11 0.56 -4.32
C THR A 61 -8.03 1.35 -5.26
N VAL A 62 -7.71 2.60 -5.60
CA VAL A 62 -8.54 3.44 -6.46
C VAL A 62 -8.58 2.91 -7.90
N ASN A 63 -7.42 2.48 -8.44
CA ASN A 63 -7.26 2.11 -9.86
C ASN A 63 -6.65 0.72 -10.08
N GLY A 64 -6.10 0.09 -9.03
CA GLY A 64 -5.33 -1.15 -9.10
C GLY A 64 -6.13 -2.40 -9.46
N PHE A 65 -7.46 -2.29 -9.46
CA PHE A 65 -8.38 -3.38 -9.82
C PHE A 65 -9.29 -3.03 -11.00
N THR A 66 -9.24 -1.80 -11.52
CA THR A 66 -10.00 -1.49 -12.74
C THR A 66 -9.31 -2.17 -13.91
N GLN A 67 -9.92 -3.23 -14.43
CA GLN A 67 -9.55 -3.76 -15.75
C GLN A 67 -9.53 -2.58 -16.72
N THR A 68 -8.41 -2.37 -17.41
CA THR A 68 -8.44 -1.54 -18.62
C THR A 68 -9.56 -2.08 -19.51
N PRO A 69 -10.57 -1.27 -19.88
CA PRO A 69 -11.45 -1.67 -20.97
C PRO A 69 -10.54 -1.87 -22.18
N ASN A 70 -10.64 -3.06 -22.78
CA ASN A 70 -9.90 -3.57 -23.95
C ASN A 70 -9.30 -2.52 -24.88
#